data_AF-A0A5E4CJC3-F1
#
_entry.id   AF-A0A5E4CJC3-F1
#
_cell.length_a   1.000
_cell.length_b   1.000
_cell.length_c   1.000
_cell.angle_alpha   90.00
_cell.angle_beta   90.00
_cell.angle_gamma   90.00
#
_symmetry.space_group_name_H-M   'P 1'
#
loop_
_entity.id
_entity.type
_entity.pdbx_description
1 polymer ?
#
loop_
_entity_poly.entity_id
_entity_poly.type
_entity_poly.pdbx_seq_one_letter_code
_entity_poly.pdbx_strand_id
1 'polypeptide(L)' 'MLPSSEFQVNMLDCQPVHEQATQSQTTVLVVTSGTVKFDGNKQHYFNQNFLLTAQSTPNSTVWKIASDCFRFQDWASS' A
#
# COMPACT_ATOMS: atom_id res chain seq x y z
N MET A 1 -17.41 8.19 -1.98
CA MET A 1 -17.48 6.79 -1.49
C MET A 1 -16.92 5.91 -2.59
N LEU A 2 -15.96 5.04 -2.29
CA LEU A 2 -15.49 4.04 -3.25
C LEU A 2 -16.48 2.86 -3.27
N PRO A 3 -16.65 2.17 -4.41
CA PRO A 3 -17.48 0.96 -4.46
C PRO A 3 -16.93 -0.14 -3.54
N SER A 4 -17.80 -1.08 -3.17
CA SER A 4 -17.36 -2.35 -2.58
C SER A 4 -16.30 -2.99 -3.48
N SER A 5 -15.27 -3.57 -2.88
CA SER A 5 -14.12 -4.09 -3.62
C SER A 5 -13.68 -5.45 -3.10
N GLU A 6 -13.24 -6.29 -4.02
CA GLU A 6 -12.58 -7.56 -3.74
C GLU A 6 -11.17 -7.50 -4.34
N PHE A 7 -10.16 -7.62 -3.48
CA PHE A 7 -8.76 -7.58 -3.86
C PHE A 7 -8.16 -8.99 -3.79
N GLN A 8 -7.38 -9.35 -4.81
CA GLN A 8 -6.49 -10.49 -4.78
C GLN A 8 -5.06 -9.97 -4.92
N VAL A 9 -4.28 -10.09 -3.85
CA VAL A 9 -2.86 -9.73 -3.84
C VAL A 9 -2.06 -10.92 -4.35
N ASN A 10 -1.31 -10.73 -5.43
CA ASN A 10 -0.51 -11.78 -6.05
C ASN A 10 0.96 -11.68 -5.66
N MET A 11 1.47 -10.45 -5.54
CA MET A 11 2.87 -10.19 -5.21
C MET A 11 2.97 -9.16 -4.08
N LEU A 12 3.99 -9.35 -3.26
CA LEU A 12 4.36 -8.45 -2.17
C LEU A 12 5.87 -8.47 -2.01
N ASP A 13 6.47 -7.30 -1.90
CA ASP A 13 7.88 -7.10 -1.54
C ASP A 13 8.00 -5.92 -0.57
N CYS A 14 9.07 -5.90 0.23
CA CYS A 14 9.30 -4.84 1.19
C CYS A 14 10.78 -4.53 1.42
N GLN A 15 11.06 -3.26 1.71
CA GLN A 15 12.41 -2.76 1.93
C GLN A 15 12.43 -1.77 3.11
N PRO A 16 13.44 -1.83 4.00
CA PRO A 16 13.62 -0.82 5.03
C PRO A 16 13.97 0.53 4.38
N VAL A 17 13.40 1.61 4.90
CA VAL A 17 13.74 2.96 4.45
C VAL A 17 14.88 3.50 5.30
N HIS A 18 15.86 4.13 4.65
CA HIS A 18 17.01 4.70 5.33
C HIS A 18 16.61 5.82 6.30
N GLU A 19 17.16 5.81 7.52
CA GLU A 19 16.75 6.69 8.63
C GLU A 19 16.85 8.19 8.32
N GLN A 20 17.78 8.59 7.45
CA GLN A 20 17.91 9.98 6.99
C GLN A 20 16.68 10.48 6.24
N ALA A 21 15.94 9.60 5.56
CA ALA A 21 14.71 9.96 4.85
C ALA A 21 13.48 9.99 5.78
N THR A 22 13.60 9.46 7.00
CA THR A 22 12.47 9.22 7.91
C THR A 22 12.62 9.92 9.26
N GLN A 23 13.62 10.80 9.40
CA GLN A 23 13.92 11.51 10.65
C GLN A 23 14.09 10.54 11.83
N SER A 24 14.84 9.45 11.60
CA SER A 24 15.08 8.37 12.56
C SER A 24 13.84 7.59 13.00
N GLN A 25 12.72 7.69 12.27
CA GLN A 25 11.57 6.81 12.48
C GLN A 25 11.77 5.50 11.73
N THR A 26 11.45 4.37 12.37
CA THR A 26 11.46 3.06 11.72
C THR A 26 10.36 3.00 10.66
N THR A 27 10.76 2.94 9.39
CA THR A 27 9.85 2.95 8.25
C THR A 27 10.18 1.85 7.26
N VAL A 28 9.15 1.25 6.67
CA VAL A 28 9.25 0.20 5.66
C VAL A 28 8.45 0.64 4.43
N LEU A 29 9.08 0.56 3.26
CA LEU A 29 8.39 0.63 1.97
C LEU A 29 7.81 -0.75 1.67
N VAL A 30 6.51 -0.81 1.39
CA VAL A 30 5.82 -2.01 0.95
C VAL A 30 5.31 -1.77 -0.46
N VAL A 31 5.58 -2.70 -1.36
CA VAL A 31 5.04 -2.69 -2.72
C VAL A 31 4.23 -3.95 -2.95
N THR A 32 3.06 -3.80 -3.56
CA THR A 32 2.16 -4.90 -3.82
C THR A 32 1.51 -4.75 -5.19
N SER A 33 1.21 -5.88 -5.81
CA SER A 33 0.46 -5.94 -7.06
C SER A 33 -0.48 -7.13 -7.08
N GLY A 34 -1.51 -7.01 -7.90
CA GLY A 34 -2.50 -8.06 -8.06
C GLY A 34 -3.69 -7.58 -8.86
N THR A 35 -4.86 -8.09 -8.52
CA THR A 35 -6.11 -7.69 -9.17
C THR A 35 -7.13 -7.16 -8.17
N VAL A 36 -8.00 -6.29 -8.66
CA VAL A 36 -9.12 -5.74 -7.89
C VAL A 36 -10.37 -5.72 -8.74
N LYS A 37 -11.50 -6.09 -8.14
CA LYS A 37 -12.83 -5.96 -8.72
C LYS A 37 -13.65 -5.00 -7.86
N PHE A 38 -13.96 -3.83 -8.41
CA PHE A 38 -14.92 -2.90 -7.82
C PHE A 38 -16.33 -3.25 -8.29
N ASP A 39 -17.32 -3.10 -7.42
CA ASP A 39 -18.71 -3.35 -7.77
C ASP A 39 -19.14 -2.52 -9.00
N GLY A 40 -19.88 -3.15 -9.91
CA GLY A 40 -20.28 -2.57 -11.20
C GLY A 40 -19.15 -2.42 -12.25
N ASN A 41 -17.90 -2.78 -11.95
CA ASN A 41 -16.76 -2.66 -12.87
C ASN A 41 -16.16 -4.02 -13.25
N LYS A 42 -15.42 -4.06 -14.35
CA LYS A 42 -14.58 -5.21 -14.69
C LYS A 42 -13.43 -5.35 -13.69
N GLN A 43 -12.82 -6.52 -13.64
CA GLN A 43 -11.62 -6.74 -12.84
C GLN A 43 -10.42 -6.05 -13.52
N HIS A 44 -9.57 -5.40 -12.72
CA HIS A 44 -8.38 -4.68 -13.18
C HIS A 44 -7.13 -5.17 -12.45
N TYR A 45 -5.98 -5.06 -13.11
CA TYR A 45 -4.69 -5.19 -12.44
C TYR A 45 -4.30 -3.87 -11.77
N PHE A 46 -3.71 -3.95 -10.58
CA PHE A 46 -3.25 -2.79 -9.85
C PHE A 46 -1.80 -2.95 -9.39
N ASN A 47 -1.16 -1.81 -9.13
CA ASN A 47 0.02 -1.70 -8.29
C ASN A 47 -0.29 -0.71 -7.17
N GLN A 48 0.16 -1.02 -5.95
CA GLN A 48 0.05 -0.12 -4.82
C GLN A 48 1.32 -0.15 -4.01
N ASN A 49 1.70 0.99 -3.45
CA ASN A 49 2.80 1.08 -2.52
C ASN A 49 2.40 1.86 -1.27
N PHE A 50 3.00 1.47 -0.15
CA PHE A 50 2.78 2.08 1.15
C PHE A 50 4.12 2.40 1.80
N LEU A 51 4.21 3.56 2.45
CA LEU A 51 5.21 3.79 3.48
C LEU A 51 4.56 3.52 4.83
N LEU A 52 5.02 2.50 5.55
CA LEU A 52 4.58 2.18 6.89
C LEU A 52 5.59 2.72 7.89
N THR A 53 5.16 3.52 8.86
CA THR A 53 6.01 4.02 9.95
C THR A 53 5.55 3.44 11.27
N ALA A 54 6.50 2.91 12.05
CA ALA A 54 6.24 2.39 13.39
C ALA A 54 5.97 3.55 14.36
N GLN A 55 4.91 3.41 15.14
CA GLN A 55 4.59 4.30 16.25
C GLN A 55 4.59 3.48 17.54
N SER A 56 5.59 3.73 18.38
CA SER A 56 5.74 3.06 19.66
C SER A 56 5.12 3.88 20.78
N THR A 57 4.25 3.23 21.55
CA THR A 57 3.80 3.68 22.87
C THR A 57 4.50 2.83 23.93
N PRO A 58 4.48 3.22 25.22
CA PRO A 58 5.10 2.42 26.28
C PRO A 58 4.62 0.96 26.34
N ASN A 59 3.41 0.67 25.82
CA ASN A 59 2.76 -0.64 25.94
C ASN A 59 2.64 -1.40 24.61
N SER A 60 2.90 -0.77 23.47
CA SER A 60 2.74 -1.41 22.16
C SER A 60 3.46 -0.66 21.04
N THR A 61 3.80 -1.36 19.98
CA THR A 61 4.21 -0.76 18.71
C THR A 61 3.17 -1.09 17.65
N VAL A 62 2.68 -0.06 16.96
CA VAL A 62 1.73 -0.20 15.86
C VAL A 62 2.30 0.43 14.60
N TRP A 63 2.01 -0.14 13.44
CA TRP A 63 2.40 0.42 12.14
C TRP A 63 1.26 1.26 11.58
N LYS A 64 1.58 2.46 11.10
CA LYS A 64 0.62 3.32 10.40
C LYS A 64 1.11 3.66 9.01
N ILE A 65 0.17 3.85 8.09
CA ILE A 65 0.45 4.29 6.73
C ILE A 65 0.78 5.78 6.76
N ALA A 66 2.03 6.12 6.45
CA ALA A 66 2.51 7.49 6.26
C ALA A 66 2.28 7.99 4.83
N SER A 67 2.26 7.08 3.85
CA SER A 67 1.96 7.37 2.44
C SER A 67 1.29 6.16 1.79
N ASP A 68 0.30 6.42 0.93
CA ASP A 68 -0.42 5.42 0.13
C ASP A 68 -0.53 5.91 -1.32
N CYS A 69 -0.08 5.08 -2.26
CA CYS A 69 -0.21 5.35 -3.69
C CYS A 69 -0.72 4.11 -4.44
N PHE A 70 -1.96 4.20 -4.93
CA PHE A 70 -2.63 3.19 -5.74
C PHE A 70 -2.71 3.60 -7.21
N ARG A 71 -2.51 2.66 -8.14
CA ARG A 71 -2.72 2.88 -9.57
C ARG A 71 -3.12 1.59 -10.31
N PHE A 72 -4.13 1.71 -11.18
CA PHE A 72 -4.44 0.66 -12.17
C PHE A 72 -3.34 0.57 -13.22
N GLN A 73 -3.02 -0.65 -13.65
CA GLN A 73 -2.05 -0.85 -14.72
C GLN A 73 -2.55 -0.32 -16.07
N ASP A 74 -3.85 -0.44 -16.31
CA ASP A 74 -4.54 -0.05 -17.54
C ASP A 74 -5.24 1.31 -17.42
N TRP A 75 -4.80 2.19 -16.50
CA TRP A 75 -5.47 3.45 -16.17
C TRP A 75 -5.75 4.39 -17.36
N ALA A 76 -4.91 4.32 -18.42
CA ALA A 76 -5.04 5.16 -19.61
C ALA A 76 -6.10 4.65 -20.61
N SER A 77 -6.62 3.45 -20.37
CA SER A 77 -7.59 2.72 -21.22
C SER A 77 -8.92 2.46 -20.51
N SER A 78 -9.10 3.05 -19.33
CA SER A 78 -10.32 2.98 -18.52
C SER A 78 -11.34 4.05 -18.91
#